data_AF-A0A5D6UV09-F1
#
_entry.id   AF-A0A5D6UV09-F1
#
_cell.length_a   1.000
_cell.length_b   1.000
_cell.length_c   1.000
_cell.angle_alpha   90.00
_cell.angle_beta   90.00
_cell.angle_gamma   90.00
#
_symmetry.space_group_name_H-M   'P 1'
#
loop_
_entity.id
_entity.type
_entity.pdbx_description
1 polymer ?
#
loop_
_entity_poly.entity_id
_entity_poly.type
_entity_poly.pdbx_seq_one_letter_code
_entity_poly.pdbx_strand_id
1 'polypeptide(L)'
;MQDDRQLIGVLFVLLLAIGTPGFLLLLAFLRRRHPRRLASGLVIGLTLAPLLLVAAGGSLWLFLHYTHQKFNPDYWDGHPMERYTMRQNLIQSRRLIGLSPVQVRQLLGESSLAGSSMPNKLLYPVGYPPSLTTLDRPEVLTIWFRNRKAVRVQ
;
A
#
# COMPACT_ATOMS: atom_id res chain seq x y z
N MET A 1 -12.03 -8.27 -10.68
CA MET A 1 -10.93 -8.04 -9.72
C MET A 1 -9.66 -8.86 -10.02
N GLN A 2 -9.75 -10.10 -10.54
CA GLN A 2 -8.56 -10.85 -10.97
C GLN A 2 -8.08 -10.41 -12.38
N ASP A 3 -9.01 -10.03 -13.26
CA ASP A 3 -8.69 -9.54 -14.63
C ASP A 3 -7.94 -8.21 -14.67
N ASP A 4 -8.30 -7.27 -13.79
CA ASP A 4 -7.67 -5.94 -13.75
C ASP A 4 -6.16 -6.02 -13.40
N ARG A 5 -5.77 -7.05 -12.65
CA ARG A 5 -4.38 -7.29 -12.24
C ARG A 5 -3.52 -7.81 -13.40
N GLN A 6 -4.09 -8.66 -14.26
CA GLN A 6 -3.40 -9.13 -15.45
C GLN A 6 -3.28 -8.03 -16.50
N LEU A 7 -4.33 -7.21 -16.66
CA LEU A 7 -4.30 -6.06 -17.57
C LEU A 7 -3.21 -5.05 -17.20
N ILE A 8 -3.03 -4.74 -15.91
CA ILE A 8 -1.98 -3.81 -15.47
C ILE A 8 -0.57 -4.40 -15.67
N GLY A 9 -0.39 -5.70 -15.39
CA GLY A 9 0.89 -6.37 -15.66
C GLY A 9 1.24 -6.36 -17.16
N VAL A 10 0.26 -6.63 -18.02
CA VAL A 10 0.42 -6.57 -19.48
C VAL A 10 0.73 -5.13 -19.93
N LEU A 11 0.03 -4.13 -19.42
CA LEU A 11 0.29 -2.72 -19.74
C LEU A 11 1.70 -2.29 -19.32
N PHE A 12 2.18 -2.74 -18.15
CA PHE A 12 3.54 -2.45 -17.69
C PHE A 12 4.60 -3.07 -18.61
N VAL A 13 4.40 -4.33 -19.01
CA VAL A 13 5.28 -5.02 -19.98
C VAL A 13 5.26 -4.32 -21.33
N LEU A 14 4.10 -3.88 -21.82
CA LEU A 14 3.98 -3.13 -23.07
C LEU A 14 4.69 -1.77 -22.97
N LEU A 15 4.59 -1.08 -21.83
CA LEU A 15 5.23 0.22 -21.63
C LEU A 15 6.76 0.10 -21.57
N LEU A 16 7.30 -0.99 -21.01
CA LEU A 16 8.72 -1.33 -21.12
C LEU A 16 9.10 -1.69 -22.56
N ALA A 17 8.33 -2.57 -23.20
CA ALA A 17 8.61 -3.05 -24.57
C ALA A 17 8.59 -1.92 -25.61
N ILE A 18 7.81 -0.86 -25.40
CA ILE A 18 7.73 0.30 -26.30
C ILE A 18 8.68 1.41 -25.84
N GLY A 19 8.74 1.67 -24.52
CA GLY A 19 9.53 2.76 -23.94
C GLY A 19 11.03 2.55 -24.10
N THR A 20 11.51 1.32 -23.94
CA THR A 20 12.93 1.01 -24.09
C THR A 20 13.45 1.24 -25.52
N PRO A 21 12.85 0.70 -26.60
CA PRO A 21 13.32 0.97 -27.96
C PRO A 21 13.11 2.43 -28.38
N GLY A 22 12.02 3.08 -27.96
CA GLY A 22 11.81 4.51 -28.20
C GLY A 22 12.91 5.38 -27.58
N PHE A 23 13.29 5.07 -26.34
CA PHE A 23 14.40 5.73 -25.65
C PHE A 23 15.75 5.47 -26.35
N LEU A 24 16.02 4.23 -26.77
CA LEU A 24 17.25 3.89 -27.50
C LEU A 24 17.35 4.60 -28.86
N LEU A 25 16.23 4.72 -29.59
CA LEU A 25 16.17 5.47 -30.86
C LEU A 25 16.39 6.97 -30.65
N LEU A 26 15.77 7.55 -29.63
CA LEU A 26 16.00 8.94 -29.23
C LEU A 26 17.48 9.16 -28.87
N LEU A 27 18.09 8.21 -28.15
CA LEU A 27 19.50 8.23 -27.79
C LEU A 27 20.42 8.18 -29.02
N ALA A 28 20.11 7.28 -29.96
CA ALA A 28 20.85 7.15 -31.22
C ALA A 28 20.75 8.44 -32.06
N PHE A 29 19.59 9.07 -32.10
CA PHE A 29 19.37 10.35 -32.78
C PHE A 29 20.15 11.50 -32.12
N LEU A 30 20.09 11.62 -30.79
CA LEU A 30 20.81 12.65 -30.03
C LEU A 30 22.34 12.48 -30.14
N ARG A 31 22.85 11.24 -30.10
CA ARG A 31 24.27 10.92 -30.31
C ARG A 31 24.77 11.39 -31.67
N ARG A 32 23.93 11.30 -32.71
CA ARG A 32 24.26 11.74 -34.08
C ARG A 32 24.39 13.27 -34.18
N ARG A 33 23.72 14.03 -33.30
CA ARG A 33 23.63 15.51 -33.38
C ARG A 33 24.70 16.24 -32.53
N HIS A 34 25.07 15.74 -31.35
CA HIS A 34 26.00 16.45 -30.44
C HIS A 34 27.01 15.52 -29.72
N PRO A 35 28.03 14.97 -30.42
CA PRO A 35 28.89 13.90 -29.90
C PRO A 35 29.82 14.29 -28.74
N ARG A 36 30.14 15.58 -28.56
CA ARG A 36 31.15 16.04 -27.57
C ARG A 36 30.59 16.56 -26.24
N ARG A 37 29.32 17.01 -26.20
CA ARG A 37 28.66 17.53 -24.97
C ARG A 37 27.73 16.52 -24.30
N LEU A 38 27.40 15.44 -24.98
CA LEU A 38 26.43 14.44 -24.52
C LEU A 38 27.06 13.21 -23.85
N ALA A 39 28.39 13.01 -23.90
CA ALA A 39 29.01 11.79 -23.39
C ALA A 39 28.72 11.54 -21.89
N SER A 40 28.77 12.59 -21.06
CA SER A 40 28.46 12.52 -19.63
C SER A 40 26.96 12.36 -19.37
N GLY A 41 26.10 13.14 -20.05
CA GLY A 41 24.65 13.05 -19.91
C GLY A 41 24.06 11.71 -20.41
N LEU A 42 24.68 11.11 -21.42
CA LEU A 42 24.30 9.79 -21.96
C LEU A 42 24.65 8.66 -21.01
N VAL A 43 25.83 8.69 -20.37
CA VAL A 43 26.21 7.67 -19.37
C VAL A 43 25.30 7.73 -18.16
N ILE A 44 24.96 8.95 -17.69
CA ILE A 44 24.01 9.15 -16.60
C ILE A 44 22.61 8.69 -17.01
N GLY A 45 22.14 9.04 -18.21
CA GLY A 45 20.84 8.60 -18.70
C GLY A 45 20.73 7.08 -18.86
N LEU A 46 21.79 6.42 -19.35
CA LEU A 46 21.81 4.98 -19.58
C LEU A 46 21.85 4.17 -18.29
N THR A 47 22.41 4.72 -17.21
CA THR A 47 22.44 4.06 -15.88
C THR A 47 21.24 4.43 -15.01
N LEU A 48 20.82 5.70 -15.03
CA LEU A 48 19.76 6.21 -14.17
C LEU A 48 18.36 5.78 -14.66
N ALA A 49 18.12 5.73 -15.97
CA ALA A 49 16.82 5.34 -16.51
C ALA A 49 16.40 3.89 -16.14
N PRO A 50 17.23 2.84 -16.33
CA PRO A 50 16.85 1.50 -15.92
C PRO A 50 16.73 1.38 -14.38
N LEU A 51 17.56 2.09 -13.62
CA LEU A 51 17.47 2.11 -12.16
C LEU A 51 16.12 2.70 -11.69
N LEU A 52 15.70 3.81 -12.28
CA LEU A 52 14.40 4.43 -12.00
C LEU A 52 13.23 3.53 -12.42
N LEU A 53 13.33 2.84 -13.57
CA LEU A 53 12.31 1.90 -14.01
C LEU A 53 12.18 0.70 -13.07
N VAL A 54 13.29 0.14 -12.60
CA VAL A 54 13.29 -0.96 -11.62
C VAL A 54 12.71 -0.49 -10.28
N ALA A 55 13.12 0.69 -9.79
CA ALA A 55 12.59 1.24 -8.55
C ALA A 55 11.07 1.51 -8.66
N ALA A 56 10.62 2.12 -9.76
CA ALA A 56 9.20 2.39 -10.01
C ALA A 56 8.40 1.10 -10.16
N GLY A 57 8.90 0.13 -10.94
CA GLY A 57 8.25 -1.17 -11.13
C GLY A 57 8.15 -1.98 -9.83
N GLY A 58 9.22 -2.02 -9.04
CA GLY A 58 9.24 -2.69 -7.74
C GLY A 58 8.27 -2.06 -6.74
N SER A 59 8.23 -0.72 -6.69
CA SER A 59 7.30 0.03 -5.83
C SER A 59 5.84 -0.22 -6.23
N LEU A 60 5.56 -0.22 -7.55
CA LEU A 60 4.24 -0.54 -8.09
C LEU A 60 3.85 -2.00 -7.80
N TRP A 61 4.79 -2.93 -7.91
CA TRP A 61 4.54 -4.34 -7.63
C TRP A 61 4.16 -4.56 -6.16
N LEU A 62 4.90 -3.98 -5.21
CA LEU A 62 4.58 -4.03 -3.77
C LEU A 62 3.22 -3.39 -3.46
N PHE A 63 2.88 -2.28 -4.12
CA PHE A 63 1.59 -1.63 -3.98
C PHE A 63 0.44 -2.50 -4.51
N LEU A 64 0.62 -3.14 -5.67
CA LEU A 64 -0.41 -3.97 -6.31
C LEU A 64 -0.57 -5.35 -5.67
N HIS A 65 0.52 -5.93 -5.14
CA HIS A 65 0.52 -7.23 -4.46
C HIS A 65 0.19 -7.11 -2.96
N TYR A 66 -0.24 -5.93 -2.52
CA TYR A 66 -0.85 -5.75 -1.23
C TYR A 66 -2.04 -6.71 -1.06
N THR A 67 -1.81 -7.76 -0.28
CA THR A 67 -2.77 -8.85 -0.13
C THR A 67 -3.71 -8.53 1.02
N HIS A 68 -4.97 -8.26 0.68
CA HIS A 68 -6.04 -8.21 1.66
C HIS A 68 -6.32 -9.60 2.19
N GLN A 69 -6.23 -9.77 3.51
CA GLN A 69 -6.47 -11.04 4.18
C GLN A 69 -7.82 -11.03 4.89
N LYS A 70 -8.43 -12.21 5.03
CA LYS A 70 -9.58 -12.37 5.92
C LYS A 70 -9.11 -12.16 7.36
N PHE A 71 -9.96 -11.57 8.19
CA PHE A 71 -9.60 -11.40 9.60
C PHE A 71 -9.37 -12.74 10.29
N ASN A 72 -8.20 -12.88 10.89
CA ASN A 72 -7.82 -13.96 11.79
C ASN A 72 -7.38 -13.34 13.13
N PRO A 73 -8.03 -13.67 14.26
CA PRO A 73 -7.66 -13.13 15.58
C PRO A 73 -6.21 -13.43 15.97
N ASP A 74 -5.71 -14.64 15.71
CA ASP A 74 -4.36 -15.08 16.09
C ASP A 74 -3.31 -14.32 15.28
N TYR A 75 -3.55 -14.16 13.96
CA TYR A 75 -2.65 -13.38 13.11
C TYR A 75 -2.68 -11.89 13.47
N TRP A 76 -3.86 -11.36 13.77
CA TRP A 76 -4.05 -9.99 14.23
C TRP A 76 -3.25 -9.71 15.50
N ASP A 77 -3.29 -10.60 16.49
CA ASP A 77 -2.56 -10.42 17.73
C ASP A 77 -1.05 -10.55 17.52
N GLY A 78 -0.60 -11.59 16.80
CA GLY A 78 0.82 -11.87 16.57
C GLY A 78 1.56 -10.91 15.64
N HIS A 79 0.85 -10.20 14.75
CA HIS A 79 1.46 -9.35 13.72
C HIS A 79 0.91 -7.91 13.73
N PRO A 80 1.16 -7.13 14.80
CA PRO A 80 0.58 -5.79 14.94
C PRO A 80 0.94 -4.83 13.81
N MET A 81 2.13 -4.97 13.21
CA MET A 81 2.59 -4.14 12.10
C MET A 81 1.94 -4.50 10.76
N GLU A 82 1.28 -5.65 10.66
CA GLU A 82 0.66 -6.15 9.43
C GLU A 82 -0.87 -6.20 9.49
N ARG A 83 -1.47 -5.74 10.59
CA ARG A 83 -2.93 -5.66 10.79
C ARG A 83 -3.64 -4.91 9.66
N TYR A 84 -2.94 -3.99 8.99
CA TYR A 84 -3.48 -3.22 7.87
C TYR A 84 -4.02 -4.15 6.77
N THR A 85 -3.38 -5.30 6.54
CA THR A 85 -3.80 -6.33 5.57
C THR A 85 -5.21 -6.86 5.82
N MET A 86 -5.66 -6.92 7.08
CA MET A 86 -6.99 -7.40 7.49
C MET A 86 -8.00 -6.28 7.71
N ARG A 87 -7.54 -5.03 7.82
CA ARG A 87 -8.37 -3.86 8.13
C ARG A 87 -9.57 -3.75 7.20
N GLN A 88 -9.33 -3.87 5.89
CA GLN A 88 -10.38 -3.74 4.88
C GLN A 88 -11.47 -4.81 5.05
N ASN A 89 -11.06 -6.04 5.40
CA ASN A 89 -12.00 -7.12 5.66
C ASN A 89 -12.84 -6.85 6.92
N LEU A 90 -12.25 -6.33 7.98
CA LEU A 90 -12.98 -5.91 9.20
C LEU A 90 -14.04 -4.84 8.90
N ILE A 91 -13.70 -3.85 8.08
CA ILE A 91 -14.61 -2.77 7.67
C ILE A 91 -15.74 -3.32 6.80
N GLN A 92 -15.40 -4.07 5.74
CA GLN A 92 -16.37 -4.55 4.76
C GLN A 92 -17.31 -5.64 5.30
N SER A 93 -16.79 -6.56 6.12
CA SER A 93 -17.61 -7.63 6.71
C SER A 93 -18.61 -7.13 7.74
N ARG A 94 -18.45 -5.89 8.23
CA ARG A 94 -19.26 -5.31 9.33
C ARG A 94 -19.31 -6.17 10.59
N ARG A 95 -18.39 -7.12 10.77
CA ARG A 95 -18.38 -8.04 11.92
C ARG A 95 -18.27 -7.36 13.28
N LEU A 96 -17.74 -6.14 13.30
CA LEU A 96 -17.61 -5.34 14.51
C LEU A 96 -18.87 -4.54 14.83
N ILE A 97 -19.75 -4.31 13.85
CA ILE A 97 -20.96 -3.51 14.02
C ILE A 97 -21.92 -4.21 14.98
N GLY A 98 -22.49 -3.46 15.92
CA GLY A 98 -23.39 -3.96 16.94
C GLY A 98 -22.70 -4.54 18.19
N LEU A 99 -21.39 -4.83 18.12
CA LEU A 99 -20.63 -5.33 19.27
C LEU A 99 -20.46 -4.24 20.34
N SER A 100 -20.41 -4.67 21.60
CA SER A 100 -20.03 -3.81 22.72
C SER A 100 -18.52 -3.55 22.76
N PRO A 101 -18.05 -2.49 23.43
CA PRO A 101 -16.62 -2.24 23.60
C PRO A 101 -15.86 -3.44 24.17
N VAL A 102 -16.47 -4.17 25.10
CA VAL A 102 -15.88 -5.38 25.72
C VAL A 102 -15.76 -6.50 24.69
N GLN A 103 -16.80 -6.75 23.89
CA GLN A 103 -16.77 -7.76 22.83
C GLN A 103 -15.74 -7.43 21.74
N VAL A 104 -15.59 -6.16 21.40
CA VAL A 104 -14.56 -5.70 20.47
C VAL A 104 -13.16 -5.98 21.02
N ARG A 105 -12.91 -5.70 22.30
CA ARG A 105 -11.61 -5.98 22.95
C ARG A 105 -11.34 -7.47 23.11
N GLN A 106 -12.36 -8.27 23.37
CA GLN A 106 -12.23 -9.73 23.37
C GLN A 106 -11.84 -10.27 21.99
N LEU A 107 -12.29 -9.61 20.91
CA LEU A 107 -12.03 -10.05 19.55
C LEU A 107 -10.70 -9.53 18.98
N LEU A 108 -10.36 -8.26 19.24
CA LEU A 108 -9.21 -7.57 18.65
C LEU A 108 -8.03 -7.43 19.63
N GLY A 109 -8.19 -7.92 20.86
CA GLY A 109 -7.27 -7.65 21.96
C GLY A 109 -7.41 -6.24 22.53
N GLU A 110 -6.60 -5.95 23.54
CA GLU A 110 -6.47 -4.60 24.07
C GLU A 110 -5.68 -3.71 23.11
N SER A 111 -6.12 -2.47 22.98
CA SER A 111 -5.41 -1.50 22.15
C SER A 111 -4.23 -0.90 22.88
N SER A 112 -3.08 -0.78 22.21
CA SER A 112 -1.95 0.02 22.71
C SER A 112 -2.24 1.51 22.79
N LEU A 113 -3.33 1.98 22.16
CA LEU A 113 -3.86 3.34 22.24
C LEU A 113 -5.05 3.46 23.21
N ALA A 114 -5.20 2.50 24.14
CA ALA A 114 -6.30 2.51 25.12
C ALA A 114 -6.37 3.82 25.94
N GLY A 115 -5.22 4.42 26.29
CA GLY A 115 -5.16 5.71 26.99
C GLY A 115 -5.59 6.92 26.13
N SER A 116 -5.63 6.77 24.81
CA SER A 116 -6.07 7.81 23.85
C SER A 116 -7.49 7.54 23.32
N SER A 117 -8.14 6.50 23.80
CA SER A 117 -9.50 6.13 23.41
C SER A 117 -10.50 7.05 24.12
N MET A 118 -11.26 7.82 23.34
CA MET A 118 -12.38 8.61 23.88
C MET A 118 -13.52 7.67 24.30
N PRO A 119 -14.41 8.08 25.22
CA PRO A 119 -15.49 7.23 25.73
C PRO A 119 -16.41 6.63 24.64
N ASN A 120 -16.43 7.22 23.45
CA ASN A 120 -17.23 6.77 22.31
C ASN A 120 -16.41 6.16 21.16
N LYS A 121 -15.10 5.92 21.31
CA LYS A 121 -14.28 5.32 20.25
C LYS A 121 -13.17 4.41 20.79
N LEU A 122 -12.86 3.37 20.03
CA LEU A 122 -11.63 2.58 20.20
C LEU A 122 -10.74 2.79 18.98
N LEU A 123 -9.44 2.94 19.23
CA LEU A 123 -8.43 3.16 18.22
C LEU A 123 -7.49 1.95 18.22
N TYR A 124 -7.23 1.32 17.08
CA TYR A 124 -6.28 0.22 16.97
C TYR A 124 -5.23 0.57 15.91
N PRO A 125 -3.95 0.69 16.26
CA PRO A 125 -2.91 0.86 15.25
C PRO A 125 -2.86 -0.41 14.40
N VAL A 126 -2.84 -0.23 13.09
CA VAL A 126 -2.82 -1.33 12.12
C VAL A 126 -1.50 -1.47 11.37
N GLY A 127 -0.53 -0.58 11.61
CA GLY A 127 0.76 -0.56 10.94
C GLY A 127 0.77 0.33 9.69
N TYR A 128 1.69 0.05 8.76
CA TYR A 128 1.97 0.91 7.61
C TYR A 128 1.57 0.21 6.32
N PRO A 129 0.42 0.53 5.72
CA PRO A 129 0.10 0.02 4.40
C PRO A 129 1.10 0.56 3.36
N PRO A 130 1.39 -0.21 2.30
CA PRO A 130 2.18 0.29 1.19
C PRO A 130 1.48 1.51 0.59
N SER A 131 2.15 2.66 0.64
CA SER A 131 1.66 3.94 0.15
C SER A 131 2.78 4.68 -0.56
N LEU A 132 2.47 5.29 -1.69
CA LEU A 132 3.41 6.13 -2.44
C LEU A 132 3.54 7.54 -1.86
N THR A 133 2.61 7.96 -0.99
CA THR A 133 2.52 9.35 -0.50
C THR A 133 2.56 9.47 1.02
N THR A 134 2.45 8.37 1.77
CA THR A 134 2.26 8.43 3.23
C THR A 134 3.10 7.36 3.92
N LEU A 135 4.31 7.72 4.35
CA LEU A 135 5.26 6.81 5.02
C LEU A 135 5.42 7.08 6.52
N ASP A 136 5.02 8.26 7.00
CA ASP A 136 5.50 8.74 8.30
C ASP A 136 4.58 8.44 9.49
N ARG A 137 3.39 7.84 9.27
CA ARG A 137 2.46 7.54 10.36
C ARG A 137 1.74 6.20 10.17
N PRO A 138 1.63 5.39 11.25
CA PRO A 138 0.87 4.15 11.19
C PRO A 138 -0.61 4.50 11.05
N GLU A 139 -1.29 3.73 10.23
CA GLU A 139 -2.73 3.85 10.06
C GLU A 139 -3.44 3.28 11.29
N VAL A 140 -4.64 3.79 11.57
CA VAL A 140 -5.41 3.45 12.77
C VAL A 140 -6.82 3.03 12.37
N LEU A 141 -7.23 1.84 12.77
CA LEU A 141 -8.61 1.38 12.73
C LEU A 141 -9.39 2.05 13.87
N THR A 142 -10.38 2.85 13.51
CA THR A 142 -11.23 3.60 14.44
C THR A 142 -12.62 2.97 14.48
N ILE A 143 -13.06 2.59 15.68
CA ILE A 143 -14.37 2.00 15.93
C ILE A 143 -15.18 2.99 16.76
N TRP A 144 -16.31 3.45 16.23
CA TRP A 144 -17.19 4.40 16.90
C TRP A 144 -18.37 3.70 17.57
N PHE A 145 -18.70 4.14 18.78
CA PHE A 145 -19.76 3.58 19.59
C PHE A 145 -20.89 4.59 19.80
N ARG A 146 -22.13 4.11 19.73
CA ARG A 146 -23.34 4.83 20.17
C ARG A 146 -24.15 3.86 21.03
N ASN A 147 -24.62 4.32 22.19
CA ASN A 147 -25.36 3.49 23.14
C ASN A 147 -24.64 2.15 23.46
N ARG A 148 -23.32 2.22 23.65
CA ARG A 148 -22.42 1.09 23.90
C ARG A 148 -22.41 0.01 22.80
N LYS A 149 -22.81 0.35 21.57
CA LYS A 149 -22.71 -0.53 20.41
C LYS A 149 -21.90 0.12 19.31
N ALA A 150 -21.06 -0.64 18.64
CA ALA A 150 -20.31 -0.16 17.49
C ALA A 150 -21.25 0.16 16.32
N VAL A 151 -21.12 1.37 15.78
CA VAL A 151 -21.98 1.87 14.69
C VAL A 151 -21.20 2.21 13.42
N ARG A 152 -19.89 2.41 13.52
CA ARG A 152 -19.02 2.75 12.39
C ARG A 152 -17.61 2.26 12.64
N VAL A 153 -16.95 1.83 11.57
CA VAL A 153 -15.55 1.36 11.54
C VAL A 153 -14.85 2.02 10.34
N GLN A 154 -13.67 2.60 10.55
CA GLN A 154 -12.86 3.30 9.53
C GLN A 154 -11.37 3.02 9.71
#